data_AF-A0A534H5C1-F1
#
_entry.id   AF-A0A534H5C1-F1
#
_cell.length_a   1.000
_cell.length_b   1.000
_cell.length_c   1.000
_cell.angle_alpha   90.00
_cell.angle_beta   90.00
_cell.angle_gamma   90.00
#
_symmetry.space_group_name_H-M   'P 1'
#
loop_
_entity.id
_entity.type
_entity.pdbx_description
1 polymer ?
#
loop_
_entity_poly.entity_id
_entity_poly.type
_entity_poly.pdbx_seq_one_letter_code
_entity_poly.pdbx_strand_id
1 'polypeptide(L)'
;MHITRSEVGLAIAATAVALVCMPAWGAGDEKEAAETRGQSAVWTARELSFVYVGFTAQYSCEGLRDRVTDVLLQLGARRDLEVRESPCVSLGRPDAFPGVRIRMNVLQPVTGQSTAAGPIATPTPAAVPAHWKRIDLASARNGVTAAECELLEQVKTDILPLFATRNVEYGSHCQPHQVQLGAAWLRAEVLVPDDQKAAADLSTGSPGRAPGP
;
A
#
# COMPACT_ATOMS: atom_id res chain seq x y z
N MET A 1 54.29 37.58 -57.88
CA MET A 1 54.23 36.11 -57.99
C MET A 1 52.94 35.76 -58.73
N HIS A 2 53.07 34.89 -59.74
CA HIS A 2 52.10 34.40 -60.73
C HIS A 2 50.68 34.11 -60.18
N ILE A 3 49.58 34.62 -60.78
CA ILE A 3 48.76 34.03 -61.87
C ILE A 3 48.46 32.53 -61.66
N THR A 4 47.21 32.17 -61.33
CA THR A 4 46.28 31.41 -62.19
C THR A 4 44.89 31.26 -61.56
N ARG A 5 43.91 31.09 -62.46
CA ARG A 5 42.45 31.10 -62.36
C ARG A 5 41.94 29.70 -62.75
N SER A 6 40.77 29.28 -62.25
CA SER A 6 39.81 28.27 -62.80
C SER A 6 39.02 27.70 -61.61
N GLU A 7 37.75 28.02 -61.34
CA GLU A 7 36.49 27.92 -62.11
C GLU A 7 35.98 26.49 -62.41
N VAL A 8 34.67 26.34 -62.15
CA VAL A 8 33.69 25.37 -62.67
C VAL A 8 33.64 24.00 -61.98
N GLY A 9 32.59 23.75 -61.18
CA GLY A 9 31.50 22.90 -61.68
C GLY A 9 30.26 22.93 -60.79
N LEU A 10 29.23 23.61 -61.28
CA LEU A 10 27.84 23.54 -60.83
C LEU A 10 27.20 22.24 -61.36
N ALA A 11 26.55 21.45 -60.51
CA ALA A 11 25.48 20.55 -60.93
C ALA A 11 24.48 20.33 -59.79
N ILE A 12 23.31 20.94 -59.96
CA ILE A 12 22.09 20.71 -59.20
C ILE A 12 21.50 19.38 -59.67
N ALA A 13 21.17 18.48 -58.75
CA ALA A 13 20.18 17.43 -59.01
C ALA A 13 19.38 17.15 -57.74
N ALA A 14 18.15 17.68 -57.71
CA ALA A 14 17.15 17.37 -56.72
C ALA A 14 16.78 15.88 -56.79
N THR A 15 16.85 15.19 -55.64
CA THR A 15 16.02 14.02 -55.39
C THR A 15 15.43 14.15 -54.00
N ALA A 16 14.16 14.49 -53.96
CA ALA A 16 13.32 14.40 -52.78
C ALA A 16 13.23 12.92 -52.38
N VAL A 17 13.83 12.55 -51.24
CA VAL A 17 13.51 11.31 -50.55
C VAL A 17 12.72 11.69 -49.31
N ALA A 18 11.48 11.24 -49.32
CA ALA A 18 10.44 11.55 -48.37
C ALA A 18 10.88 11.28 -46.92
N LEU A 19 10.55 12.24 -46.06
CA LEU A 19 10.37 12.04 -44.62
C LEU A 19 9.53 10.77 -44.39
N VAL A 20 10.14 9.75 -43.81
CA VAL A 20 9.42 8.78 -42.99
C VAL A 20 9.88 9.02 -41.55
N CYS A 21 9.28 10.03 -40.92
CA CYS A 21 9.22 10.11 -39.47
C CYS A 21 8.33 8.96 -39.01
N MET A 22 8.92 7.81 -38.68
CA MET A 22 8.23 6.83 -37.86
C MET A 22 8.04 7.45 -36.47
N PRO A 23 6.81 7.71 -36.01
CA PRO A 23 6.61 7.91 -34.58
C PRO A 23 6.90 6.56 -33.93
N ALA A 24 8.03 6.47 -33.23
CA ALA A 24 8.22 5.44 -32.21
C ALA A 24 7.24 5.73 -31.06
N TRP A 25 5.96 5.42 -31.30
CA TRP A 25 4.92 5.43 -30.27
C TRP A 25 4.76 4.00 -29.76
N GLY A 26 5.05 3.84 -28.47
CA GLY A 26 4.36 2.86 -27.64
C GLY A 26 5.00 1.48 -27.44
N ALA A 27 6.31 1.38 -27.18
CA ALA A 27 6.82 0.26 -26.39
C ALA A 27 6.76 0.64 -24.90
N GLY A 28 5.55 0.79 -24.38
CA GLY A 28 5.31 1.25 -23.03
C GLY A 28 4.01 0.71 -22.46
N ASP A 29 3.78 -0.60 -22.53
CA ASP A 29 2.65 -1.22 -21.81
C ASP A 29 2.81 -2.74 -21.53
N GLU A 30 3.97 -3.36 -21.78
CA GLU A 30 4.18 -4.78 -21.45
C GLU A 30 4.62 -5.02 -20.00
N LYS A 31 5.18 -4.00 -19.33
CA LYS A 31 5.52 -4.10 -17.90
C LYS A 31 4.31 -3.91 -16.98
N GLU A 32 3.28 -3.19 -17.42
CA GLU A 32 2.08 -2.91 -16.61
C GLU A 32 1.06 -4.05 -16.70
N ALA A 33 0.94 -4.71 -17.86
CA ALA A 33 0.07 -5.87 -18.04
C ALA A 33 0.49 -7.11 -17.21
N ALA A 34 1.78 -7.27 -16.89
CA ALA A 34 2.27 -8.37 -16.06
C ALA A 34 1.90 -8.25 -14.57
N GLU A 35 1.49 -7.05 -14.13
CA GLU A 35 1.04 -6.74 -12.77
C GLU A 35 -0.46 -7.03 -12.56
N THR A 36 -1.20 -7.24 -13.66
CA THR A 36 -2.63 -7.60 -13.68
C THR A 36 -2.86 -9.10 -13.85
N ARG A 37 -1.87 -9.96 -13.54
CA ARG A 37 -2.22 -11.36 -13.25
C ARG A 37 -2.95 -11.36 -11.91
N GLY A 38 -4.28 -11.51 -11.96
CA GLY A 38 -5.14 -11.54 -10.78
C GLY A 38 -4.49 -12.34 -9.65
N GLN A 39 -4.07 -11.63 -8.60
CA GLN A 39 -3.36 -12.24 -7.49
C GLN A 39 -4.42 -12.91 -6.61
N SER A 40 -4.23 -14.19 -6.31
CA SER A 40 -5.09 -14.85 -5.33
C SER A 40 -4.46 -14.74 -3.95
N ALA A 41 -5.30 -14.48 -2.94
CA ALA A 41 -4.88 -14.28 -1.58
C ALA A 41 -5.86 -14.94 -0.59
N VAL A 42 -5.40 -15.25 0.61
CA VAL A 42 -6.23 -15.76 1.71
C VAL A 42 -6.20 -14.81 2.89
N TRP A 43 -7.35 -14.61 3.52
CA TRP A 43 -7.43 -13.88 4.79
C TRP A 43 -6.75 -14.69 5.89
N THR A 44 -5.76 -14.09 6.52
CA THR A 44 -4.99 -14.67 7.62
C THR A 44 -5.13 -13.82 8.86
N ALA A 45 -5.48 -14.45 9.98
CA ALA A 45 -5.57 -13.79 11.27
C ALA A 45 -4.17 -13.37 11.77
N ARG A 46 -4.07 -12.17 12.32
CA ARG A 46 -2.87 -11.60 12.95
C ARG A 46 -3.26 -10.94 14.26
N GLU A 47 -2.38 -11.06 15.24
CA GLU A 47 -2.51 -10.39 16.54
C GLU A 47 -1.18 -9.72 16.89
N LEU A 48 -1.25 -8.51 17.46
CA LEU A 48 -0.09 -7.73 17.89
C LEU A 48 -0.44 -6.93 19.14
N SER A 49 0.49 -6.85 20.09
CA SER A 49 0.47 -5.82 21.13
C SER A 49 1.47 -4.75 20.75
N PHE A 50 1.00 -3.52 20.60
CA PHE A 50 1.79 -2.37 20.15
C PHE A 50 1.84 -1.33 21.27
N VAL A 51 3.02 -0.82 21.60
CA VAL A 51 3.20 0.26 22.57
C VAL A 51 3.96 1.37 21.85
N TYR A 52 3.38 2.57 21.82
CA TYR A 52 4.03 3.69 21.18
C TYR A 52 5.11 4.27 22.08
N VAL A 53 6.32 4.36 21.55
CA VAL A 53 7.43 5.09 22.15
C VAL A 53 7.76 6.30 21.29
N GLY A 54 7.56 7.50 21.82
CA GLY A 54 7.82 8.74 21.09
C GLY A 54 8.38 9.85 21.98
N PHE A 55 9.13 10.75 21.39
CA PHE A 55 9.70 11.91 22.06
C PHE A 55 9.15 13.25 21.54
N THR A 56 8.64 13.27 20.30
CA THR A 56 8.08 14.48 19.67
C THR A 56 6.56 14.53 19.78
N ALA A 57 5.86 13.46 19.36
CA ALA A 57 4.42 13.34 19.54
C ALA A 57 4.08 12.60 20.84
N GLN A 58 2.97 13.00 21.45
CA GLN A 58 2.35 12.27 22.55
C GLN A 58 0.92 11.92 22.17
N TYR A 59 0.50 10.70 22.51
CA TYR A 59 -0.85 10.24 22.24
C TYR A 59 -1.61 10.03 23.56
N SER A 60 -2.89 10.42 23.56
CA SER A 60 -3.83 9.76 24.46
C SER A 60 -4.05 8.33 23.99
N CYS A 61 -4.53 7.45 24.87
CA CYS A 61 -4.83 6.08 24.49
C CYS A 61 -5.85 5.97 23.35
N GLU A 62 -6.96 6.71 23.45
CA GLU A 62 -7.98 6.79 22.40
C GLU A 62 -7.37 7.33 21.09
N GLY A 63 -6.55 8.38 21.19
CA GLY A 63 -5.87 8.96 20.03
C GLY A 63 -4.94 7.97 19.34
N LEU A 64 -4.18 7.17 20.11
CA LEU A 64 -3.34 6.12 19.55
C LEU A 64 -4.19 5.01 18.90
N ARG A 65 -5.27 4.59 19.56
CA ARG A 65 -6.19 3.57 19.04
C ARG A 65 -6.75 3.98 17.68
N ASP A 66 -7.27 5.19 17.59
CA ASP A 66 -7.88 5.70 16.36
C ASP A 66 -6.82 5.83 15.25
N ARG A 67 -5.64 6.36 15.61
CA ARG A 67 -4.49 6.50 14.70
C ARG A 67 -4.02 5.16 14.15
N VAL A 68 -3.81 4.17 15.01
CA VAL A 68 -3.37 2.83 14.60
C VAL A 68 -4.45 2.13 13.76
N THR A 69 -5.73 2.29 14.12
CA THR A 69 -6.84 1.75 13.34
C THR A 69 -6.82 2.25 11.89
N ASP A 70 -6.63 3.56 11.71
CA ASP A 70 -6.53 4.18 10.38
C ASP A 70 -5.34 3.65 9.58
N VAL A 71 -4.18 3.46 10.22
CA VAL A 71 -2.98 2.89 9.58
C VAL A 71 -3.25 1.44 9.14
N LEU A 72 -3.81 0.59 10.01
CA LEU A 72 -4.09 -0.81 9.69
C LEU A 72 -5.05 -0.95 8.50
N LEU A 73 -6.10 -0.11 8.45
CA LEU A 73 -7.06 -0.08 7.34
C LEU A 73 -6.39 0.36 6.02
N GLN A 74 -5.49 1.35 6.07
CA GLN A 74 -4.73 1.78 4.91
C GLN A 74 -3.77 0.69 4.40
N LEU A 75 -3.19 -0.10 5.30
CA LEU A 75 -2.33 -1.23 4.96
C LEU A 75 -3.09 -2.45 4.42
N GLY A 76 -4.44 -2.40 4.39
CA GLY A 76 -5.27 -3.46 3.81
C GLY A 76 -5.83 -4.46 4.82
N ALA A 77 -5.84 -4.13 6.12
CA ALA A 77 -6.54 -4.93 7.11
C ALA A 77 -8.04 -4.99 6.79
N ARG A 78 -8.66 -6.14 7.06
CA ARG A 78 -10.10 -6.30 6.90
C ARG A 78 -10.85 -5.38 7.89
N ARG A 79 -12.01 -4.87 7.47
CA ARG A 79 -12.79 -3.85 8.20
C ARG A 79 -13.35 -4.31 9.55
N ASP A 80 -13.35 -5.61 9.82
CA ASP A 80 -13.76 -6.22 11.09
C ASP A 80 -12.60 -6.36 12.09
N LEU A 81 -11.52 -5.58 11.90
CA LEU A 81 -10.43 -5.51 12.88
C LEU A 81 -10.92 -5.01 14.25
N GLU A 82 -10.28 -5.51 15.30
CA GLU A 82 -10.46 -5.01 16.66
C GLU A 82 -9.16 -4.37 17.14
N VAL A 83 -9.22 -3.09 17.51
CA VAL A 83 -8.12 -2.38 18.16
C VAL A 83 -8.62 -1.93 19.53
N ARG A 84 -8.02 -2.47 20.59
CA ARG A 84 -8.38 -2.15 21.97
C ARG A 84 -7.22 -1.50 22.66
N GLU A 85 -7.48 -0.45 23.41
CA GLU A 85 -6.48 0.19 24.25
C GLU A 85 -5.93 -0.82 25.29
N SER A 86 -4.62 -0.76 25.51
CA SER A 86 -4.01 -1.32 26.71
C SER A 86 -4.45 -0.50 27.94
N PRO A 87 -4.35 -1.02 29.17
CA PRO A 87 -4.74 -0.27 30.36
C PRO A 87 -4.01 1.08 30.44
N CYS A 88 -4.77 2.16 30.38
CA CYS A 88 -4.26 3.54 30.40
C CYS A 88 -4.15 4.06 31.82
N VAL A 89 -3.09 4.82 32.10
CA VAL A 89 -2.96 5.48 33.40
C VAL A 89 -3.64 6.84 33.41
N SER A 90 -3.77 7.48 32.24
CA SER A 90 -4.39 8.81 32.11
C SER A 90 -5.52 8.80 31.08
N LEU A 91 -6.77 8.98 31.54
CA LEU A 91 -7.94 9.09 30.66
C LEU A 91 -8.04 10.52 30.07
N GLY A 92 -8.17 10.64 28.74
CA GLY A 92 -8.35 11.92 28.05
C GLY A 92 -7.13 12.86 28.07
N ARG A 93 -5.95 12.36 28.48
CA ARG A 93 -4.67 13.09 28.47
C ARG A 93 -3.63 12.23 27.75
N PRO A 94 -2.51 12.83 27.30
CA PRO A 94 -1.39 12.03 26.82
C PRO A 94 -0.92 11.05 27.89
N ASP A 95 -0.76 9.78 27.49
CA ASP A 95 -0.23 8.72 28.35
C ASP A 95 1.29 8.63 28.16
N ALA A 96 2.01 8.16 29.18
CA ALA A 96 3.45 7.97 29.08
C ALA A 96 3.81 6.78 28.17
N PHE A 97 2.93 5.77 28.14
CA PHE A 97 3.11 4.55 27.37
C PHE A 97 1.79 4.10 26.74
N PRO A 98 1.20 4.92 25.84
CA PRO A 98 -0.05 4.56 25.19
C PRO A 98 0.21 3.30 24.36
N GLY A 99 -0.69 2.32 24.47
CA GLY A 99 -0.56 1.05 23.77
C GLY A 99 -1.91 0.50 23.35
N VAL A 100 -1.88 -0.43 22.40
CA VAL A 100 -3.05 -1.10 21.85
C VAL A 100 -2.80 -2.59 21.64
N ARG A 101 -3.86 -3.37 21.77
CA ARG A 101 -3.94 -4.77 21.36
C ARG A 101 -4.76 -4.84 20.08
N ILE A 102 -4.17 -5.42 19.06
CA ILE A 102 -4.70 -5.46 17.69
C ILE A 102 -5.03 -6.91 17.36
N ARG A 103 -6.24 -7.15 16.87
CA ARG A 103 -6.64 -8.38 16.20
C ARG A 103 -7.19 -8.02 14.83
N MET A 104 -6.68 -8.64 13.79
CA MET A 104 -7.07 -8.31 12.43
C MET A 104 -6.95 -9.51 11.50
N ASN A 105 -7.56 -9.39 10.34
CA ASN A 105 -7.33 -10.30 9.22
C ASN A 105 -6.66 -9.51 8.10
N VAL A 106 -5.60 -10.07 7.52
CA VAL A 106 -4.83 -9.46 6.43
C VAL A 106 -4.69 -10.45 5.28
N LEU A 107 -4.57 -9.95 4.05
CA LEU A 107 -4.35 -10.82 2.90
C LEU A 107 -2.92 -11.34 2.86
N GLN A 108 -2.79 -12.64 2.58
CA GLN A 108 -1.53 -13.31 2.30
C GLN A 108 -1.61 -13.97 0.92
N PRO A 109 -0.61 -13.78 0.05
CA PRO A 109 -0.65 -14.36 -1.30
C PRO A 109 -0.66 -15.89 -1.21
N VAL A 110 -1.48 -16.52 -2.04
CA VAL A 110 -1.45 -17.99 -2.19
C VAL A 110 -0.23 -18.33 -3.05
N THR A 111 0.84 -18.81 -2.43
CA THR A 111 2.00 -19.34 -3.16
C THR A 111 1.76 -20.82 -3.47
N GLY A 112 1.43 -21.13 -4.72
CA GLY A 112 1.24 -22.51 -5.20
C GLY A 112 -0.21 -22.85 -5.54
N GLN A 113 -0.43 -23.51 -6.68
CA GLN A 113 -1.72 -24.11 -7.02
C GLN A 113 -2.06 -25.17 -5.96
N SER A 114 -3.17 -25.00 -5.25
CA SER A 114 -3.67 -26.03 -4.36
C SER A 114 -4.23 -27.18 -5.20
N THR A 115 -3.37 -28.12 -5.57
CA THR A 115 -3.74 -29.45 -6.07
C THR A 115 -3.57 -30.47 -4.96
N ALA A 116 -4.38 -30.35 -3.90
CA ALA A 116 -4.44 -31.37 -2.86
C ALA A 116 -5.90 -31.67 -2.49
N ALA A 117 -6.54 -32.48 -3.32
CA ALA A 117 -7.70 -33.27 -2.91
C ALA A 117 -7.20 -34.45 -2.05
N GLY A 118 -7.02 -34.20 -0.74
CA GLY A 118 -6.78 -35.25 0.27
C GLY A 118 -8.06 -35.59 1.04
N PRO A 119 -8.23 -36.82 1.59
CA PRO A 119 -9.52 -37.29 2.14
C PRO A 119 -9.97 -36.69 3.47
N ILE A 120 -9.32 -35.63 3.97
CA ILE A 120 -9.73 -34.93 5.19
C ILE A 120 -9.68 -33.44 4.87
N ALA A 121 -10.81 -32.90 4.42
CA ALA A 121 -10.95 -31.49 4.06
C ALA A 121 -11.01 -30.66 5.35
N THR A 122 -9.85 -30.25 5.87
CA THR A 122 -9.79 -29.04 6.69
C THR A 122 -10.31 -27.89 5.81
N PRO A 123 -11.26 -27.06 6.26
CA PRO A 123 -11.77 -25.97 5.45
C PRO A 123 -10.59 -25.07 5.07
N THR A 124 -10.19 -25.12 3.80
CA THR A 124 -9.16 -24.25 3.26
C THR A 124 -9.80 -22.86 3.17
N PRO A 125 -9.18 -21.81 3.75
CA PRO A 125 -9.71 -20.46 3.62
C PRO A 125 -9.94 -20.14 2.15
N ALA A 126 -11.15 -19.70 1.81
CA ALA A 126 -11.50 -19.38 0.43
C ALA A 126 -10.55 -18.32 -0.10
N ALA A 127 -9.88 -18.63 -1.21
CA ALA A 127 -8.99 -17.69 -1.86
C ALA A 127 -9.84 -16.57 -2.50
N VAL A 128 -9.43 -15.33 -2.31
CA VAL A 128 -10.09 -14.14 -2.84
C VAL A 128 -9.22 -13.50 -3.93
N PRO A 129 -9.85 -12.91 -4.96
CA PRO A 129 -9.14 -12.10 -5.93
C PRO A 129 -8.63 -10.82 -5.26
N ALA A 130 -7.39 -10.47 -5.55
CA ALA A 130 -6.66 -9.37 -4.93
C ALA A 130 -5.69 -8.73 -5.94
N HIS A 131 -5.27 -7.52 -5.64
CA HIS A 131 -4.24 -6.80 -6.39
C HIS A 131 -3.29 -6.06 -5.44
N TRP A 132 -2.11 -5.75 -5.96
CA TRP A 132 -1.14 -4.90 -5.28
C TRP A 132 -1.57 -3.45 -5.42
N LYS A 133 -1.72 -2.77 -4.29
CA LYS A 133 -2.07 -1.36 -4.24
C LYS A 133 -0.96 -0.57 -3.58
N ARG A 134 -0.49 0.48 -4.27
CA ARG A 134 0.44 1.44 -3.69
C ARG A 134 -0.26 2.32 -2.67
N ILE A 135 0.35 2.47 -1.50
CA ILE A 135 -0.11 3.34 -0.41
C ILE A 135 0.98 4.31 -0.01
N ASP A 136 0.55 5.46 0.51
CA ASP A 136 1.38 6.48 1.12
C ASP A 136 0.70 6.92 2.42
N LEU A 137 1.29 6.55 3.56
CA LEU A 137 0.70 6.83 4.87
C LEU A 137 0.79 8.32 5.26
N ALA A 138 1.75 9.07 4.72
CA ALA A 138 1.88 10.50 5.03
C ALA A 138 0.84 11.33 4.25
N SER A 139 0.53 10.92 3.02
CA SER A 139 -0.39 11.64 2.11
C SER A 139 -1.86 11.25 2.25
N ALA A 140 -2.23 10.34 3.15
CA ALA A 140 -3.61 9.89 3.30
C ALA A 140 -4.53 10.99 3.87
N ARG A 141 -5.85 10.86 3.67
CA ARG A 141 -6.85 11.84 4.17
C ARG A 141 -6.79 12.03 5.69
N ASN A 142 -6.45 10.97 6.42
CA ASN A 142 -6.11 10.97 7.84
C ASN A 142 -4.61 10.64 7.97
N GLY A 143 -3.77 11.26 7.15
CA GLY A 143 -2.34 10.93 7.03
C GLY A 143 -1.60 11.07 8.34
N VAL A 144 -0.47 10.37 8.43
CA VAL A 144 0.42 10.49 9.57
C VAL A 144 0.89 11.93 9.60
N THR A 145 0.55 12.64 10.67
CA THR A 145 0.87 14.05 10.74
C THR A 145 2.38 14.24 10.85
N ALA A 146 2.85 15.43 10.49
CA ALA A 146 4.22 15.89 10.61
C ALA A 146 4.91 15.61 11.97
N ALA A 147 4.12 15.39 13.03
CA ALA A 147 4.62 15.15 14.37
C ALA A 147 4.93 13.67 14.66
N GLU A 148 4.64 12.73 13.75
CA GLU A 148 4.55 11.30 14.09
C GLU A 148 5.64 10.45 13.43
N CYS A 149 6.86 10.98 13.43
CA CYS A 149 8.05 10.29 12.94
C CYS A 149 8.24 8.91 13.57
N GLU A 150 8.19 8.90 14.90
CA GLU A 150 8.42 7.72 15.72
C GLU A 150 7.32 6.68 15.50
N LEU A 151 6.10 7.13 15.16
CA LEU A 151 5.00 6.22 14.84
C LEU A 151 5.27 5.51 13.51
N LEU A 152 5.64 6.24 12.46
CA LEU A 152 5.94 5.61 11.17
C LEU A 152 7.13 4.65 11.24
N GLU A 153 8.14 4.98 12.04
CA GLU A 153 9.27 4.08 12.28
C GLU A 153 8.80 2.77 12.91
N GLN A 154 7.99 2.84 13.98
CA GLN A 154 7.46 1.64 14.64
C GLN A 154 6.44 0.89 13.78
N VAL A 155 5.63 1.59 12.98
CA VAL A 155 4.74 0.96 11.98
C VAL A 155 5.57 0.14 11.00
N LYS A 156 6.69 0.68 10.53
CA LYS A 156 7.59 -0.02 9.62
C LYS A 156 8.19 -1.28 10.25
N THR A 157 8.62 -1.22 11.50
CA THR A 157 9.32 -2.34 12.16
C THR A 157 8.36 -3.41 12.69
N ASP A 158 7.21 -3.02 13.21
CA ASP A 158 6.37 -3.91 14.02
C ASP A 158 5.06 -4.30 13.32
N ILE A 159 4.49 -3.36 12.55
CA ILE A 159 3.17 -3.55 11.92
C ILE A 159 3.31 -4.05 10.49
N LEU A 160 4.13 -3.41 9.65
CA LEU A 160 4.29 -3.80 8.24
C LEU A 160 4.62 -5.29 8.03
N PRO A 161 5.50 -5.93 8.83
CA PRO A 161 5.83 -7.35 8.60
C PRO A 161 4.66 -8.32 8.78
N LEU A 162 3.54 -7.87 9.36
CA LEU A 162 2.33 -8.68 9.48
C LEU A 162 1.55 -8.75 8.16
N PHE A 163 1.77 -7.80 7.25
CA PHE A 163 1.10 -7.68 5.96
C PHE A 163 1.94 -8.29 4.83
N ALA A 164 1.28 -8.68 3.74
CA ALA A 164 1.96 -8.91 2.48
C ALA A 164 2.33 -7.56 1.87
N THR A 165 3.59 -7.16 2.02
CA THR A 165 4.13 -5.88 1.51
C THR A 165 5.30 -6.10 0.55
N ARG A 166 5.41 -5.23 -0.45
CA ARG A 166 6.58 -5.15 -1.33
C ARG A 166 6.91 -3.69 -1.67
N ASN A 167 8.08 -3.46 -2.27
CA ASN A 167 8.52 -2.12 -2.69
C ASN A 167 8.40 -1.08 -1.56
N VAL A 168 8.86 -1.46 -0.35
CA VAL A 168 8.76 -0.61 0.84
C VAL A 168 9.83 0.47 0.79
N GLU A 169 9.38 1.71 0.79
CA GLU A 169 10.22 2.89 0.85
C GLU A 169 9.89 3.67 2.12
N TYR A 170 10.92 4.14 2.82
CA TYR A 170 10.80 4.90 4.05
C TYR A 170 11.86 5.99 4.09
N GLY A 171 11.46 7.19 4.50
CA GLY A 171 12.38 8.28 4.77
C GLY A 171 11.94 9.06 6.00
N SER A 172 12.91 9.42 6.83
CA SER A 172 12.71 10.26 8.01
C SER A 172 13.87 11.23 8.21
N HIS A 173 13.58 12.51 8.46
CA HIS A 173 14.58 13.54 8.77
C HIS A 173 14.29 14.24 10.10
N CYS A 174 13.72 13.50 11.03
CA CYS A 174 13.13 14.03 12.25
C CYS A 174 14.19 14.53 13.23
N GLN A 175 13.96 15.73 13.77
CA GLN A 175 14.79 16.29 14.84
C GLN A 175 14.03 16.21 16.17
N PRO A 176 14.67 15.73 17.25
CA PRO A 176 14.04 15.66 18.56
C PRO A 176 13.41 16.99 18.99
N HIS A 177 12.18 16.92 19.49
CA HIS A 177 11.40 18.07 19.97
C HIS A 177 11.08 19.13 18.90
N GLN A 178 11.18 18.79 17.62
CA GLN A 178 10.79 19.68 16.51
C GLN A 178 9.71 19.04 15.64
N VAL A 179 8.61 19.76 15.44
CA VAL A 179 7.59 19.38 14.46
C VAL A 179 8.02 19.85 13.09
N GLN A 180 8.18 18.90 12.16
CA GLN A 180 8.62 19.18 10.80
C GLN A 180 7.61 18.58 9.81
N LEU A 181 6.97 19.43 9.00
CA LEU A 181 5.99 18.98 8.01
C LEU A 181 6.65 18.05 6.98
N GLY A 182 6.05 16.87 6.77
CA GLY A 182 6.57 15.87 5.82
C GLY A 182 7.85 15.19 6.27
N ALA A 183 8.22 15.28 7.56
CA ALA A 183 9.50 14.77 8.05
C ALA A 183 9.64 13.27 8.10
N ALA A 184 8.54 12.54 8.03
CA ALA A 184 8.55 11.11 7.82
C ALA A 184 7.50 10.74 6.79
N TRP A 185 7.83 9.76 5.96
CA TRP A 185 6.93 9.18 4.98
C TRP A 185 7.19 7.68 4.85
N LEU A 186 6.13 6.94 4.57
CA LEU A 186 6.17 5.52 4.33
C LEU A 186 5.32 5.20 3.11
N ARG A 187 5.96 4.65 2.08
CA ARG A 187 5.31 4.18 0.86
C ARG A 187 5.55 2.67 0.72
N ALA A 188 4.51 1.94 0.33
CA ALA A 188 4.61 0.50 0.12
C ALA A 188 3.56 0.06 -0.89
N GLU A 189 3.74 -1.13 -1.46
CA GLU A 189 2.66 -1.87 -2.09
C GLU A 189 2.14 -2.91 -1.12
N VAL A 190 0.83 -2.88 -0.90
CA VAL A 190 0.10 -3.80 -0.01
C VAL A 190 -0.92 -4.59 -0.81
N LEU A 191 -1.21 -5.81 -0.36
CA LEU A 191 -2.20 -6.67 -1.00
C LEU A 191 -3.61 -6.34 -0.50
N VAL A 192 -4.52 -5.98 -1.41
CA VAL A 192 -5.92 -5.62 -1.11
C VAL A 192 -6.89 -6.44 -1.96
N PRO A 193 -8.11 -6.75 -1.46
CA PRO A 193 -9.08 -7.51 -2.24
C PRO A 193 -9.72 -6.63 -3.32
N ASP A 194 -10.09 -7.24 -4.45
CA ASP A 194 -10.69 -6.52 -5.59
C ASP A 194 -12.08 -5.97 -5.25
N ASP A 195 -12.87 -6.76 -4.50
CA ASP A 195 -14.26 -6.43 -4.16
C ASP A 195 -14.45 -6.26 -2.65
N GLN A 196 -13.88 -5.22 -2.04
CA GLN A 196 -14.16 -4.89 -0.63
C GLN A 196 -15.66 -4.70 -0.32
N LYS A 197 -16.50 -4.50 -1.35
CA LYS A 197 -17.96 -4.37 -1.22
C LYS A 197 -18.69 -5.72 -1.22
N ALA A 198 -18.24 -6.72 -2.00
CA ALA A 198 -18.93 -8.00 -2.13
C ALA A 198 -18.64 -9.00 -0.98
N ALA A 199 -17.44 -8.94 -0.39
CA ALA A 199 -17.07 -9.80 0.74
C ALA A 199 -17.86 -9.48 2.03
N ALA A 200 -18.32 -8.23 2.20
CA ALA A 200 -19.18 -7.82 3.31
C ALA A 200 -20.62 -8.36 3.14
N ASP A 201 -21.12 -8.38 1.91
CA ASP A 201 -22.47 -8.87 1.56
C ASP A 201 -22.56 -10.41 1.69
N LEU A 202 -21.44 -11.14 1.52
CA LEU A 202 -21.38 -12.59 1.76
C LEU A 202 -21.31 -12.96 3.25
N SER A 203 -20.82 -12.07 4.11
CA SER A 203 -20.81 -12.26 5.58
C SER A 203 -22.14 -11.87 6.22
N THR A 204 -22.96 -11.05 5.55
CA THR A 204 -24.31 -10.70 5.98
C THR A 204 -25.31 -11.48 5.13
N GLY A 205 -25.48 -12.76 5.43
CA GLY A 205 -26.51 -13.61 4.81
C GLY A 205 -27.89 -12.99 4.96
N SER A 206 -28.31 -12.21 3.96
CA SER A 206 -29.67 -11.72 3.81
C SER A 206 -30.41 -12.70 2.91
N PRO A 207 -31.39 -13.47 3.42
CA PRO A 207 -32.15 -14.37 2.58
C PRO A 207 -32.95 -13.54 1.57
N GLY A 208 -32.67 -13.79 0.28
CA GLY A 208 -33.28 -13.10 -0.83
C GLY A 208 -34.81 -13.10 -0.73
N ARG A 209 -35.39 -11.90 -0.78
CA ARG A 209 -36.84 -11.73 -0.89
C ARG A 209 -37.26 -12.12 -2.30
N ALA A 210 -38.05 -13.19 -2.42
CA ALA A 210 -38.69 -13.57 -3.67
C ALA A 210 -39.58 -12.42 -4.19
N PRO A 211 -39.64 -12.17 -5.50
CA PRO A 211 -40.62 -11.26 -6.08
C PRO A 211 -42.02 -11.89 -5.92
N GLY A 212 -42.93 -11.15 -5.29
CA GLY A 212 -44.36 -11.49 -5.19
C GLY A 212 -45.08 -11.26 -6.54
N PRO A 213 -46.32 -11.78 -6.66
CA PRO A 213 -47.00 -12.04 -7.92
C PRO A 213 -47.31 -10.80 -8.76
#